data_AF-A0A6A6YQ14-F1
#
_entry.id   AF-A0A6A6YQ14-F1
#
_cell.length_a   1.000
_cell.length_b   1.000
_cell.length_c   1.000
_cell.angle_alpha   90.00
_cell.angle_beta   90.00
_cell.angle_gamma   90.00
#
_symmetry.space_group_name_H-M   'P 1'
#
loop_
_entity.id
_entity.type
_entity.pdbx_description
1 polymer ?
#
loop_
_entity_poly.entity_id
_entity_poly.type
_entity_poly.pdbx_seq_one_letter_code
_entity_poly.pdbx_strand_id
1 'polypeptide(L)'
;MATSAIQTASIPRFLLPRLTWASTSVSPAISAGLLQPNRNRSFTTEAIAGTPHASLGSPKATWTRVASINCSTTSKLPSTQRRSEILSTLNTRRTFSSTARQARDHHFDTLKFVQRLKGDGFTEEQAVAMMKVLSDVIEESIQNLTRTMVLREDQERATYTQKVDFAKLRSELLTADSTESSLTRASHERLTNELTKLNSRLRDEIQRTQASVRLDLNLEKGRIREEANVQELKIKETETRIEQETAVLREKLEAVKFSTLQWLMGVCTGTAALMLGVWRLLM
;
A
#
# COMPACT_ATOMS: atom_id res chain seq x y z
N MET A 1 -46.16 26.85 21.48
CA MET A 1 -45.14 26.35 20.54
C MET A 1 -43.86 27.15 20.80
N ALA A 2 -42.90 26.54 21.49
CA ALA A 2 -41.62 27.17 21.79
C ALA A 2 -40.55 26.59 20.86
N THR A 3 -39.86 27.43 20.10
CA THR A 3 -38.77 27.04 19.21
C THR A 3 -37.44 27.44 19.84
N SER A 4 -36.64 26.42 20.19
CA SER A 4 -35.29 26.55 20.74
C SER A 4 -34.29 26.78 19.60
N ALA A 5 -33.59 27.92 19.62
CA ALA A 5 -32.50 28.19 18.69
C ALA A 5 -31.19 27.53 19.20
N ILE A 6 -30.60 26.65 18.40
CA ILE A 6 -29.30 26.01 18.65
C ILE A 6 -28.20 26.97 18.18
N GLN A 7 -27.38 27.48 19.10
CA GLN A 7 -26.16 28.20 18.79
C GLN A 7 -25.02 27.20 18.57
N THR A 8 -24.46 27.16 17.35
CA THR A 8 -23.24 26.42 17.03
C THR A 8 -22.02 27.29 17.33
N ALA A 9 -21.25 26.91 18.35
CA ALA A 9 -19.98 27.55 18.68
C ALA A 9 -18.95 27.27 17.56
N SER A 10 -18.50 28.32 16.89
CA SER A 10 -17.44 28.23 15.88
C SER A 10 -16.06 28.23 16.56
N ILE A 11 -15.31 27.15 16.35
CA ILE A 11 -13.93 27.01 16.85
C ILE A 11 -13.02 27.91 16.01
N PRO A 12 -12.20 28.78 16.62
CA PRO A 12 -11.33 29.70 15.89
C PRO A 12 -10.16 28.99 15.19
N ARG A 13 -9.86 29.44 13.97
CA ARG A 13 -8.99 28.81 12.95
C ARG A 13 -7.50 28.67 13.29
N PHE A 14 -7.05 29.01 14.50
CA PHE A 14 -5.63 28.99 14.87
C PHE A 14 -5.14 27.65 15.45
N LEU A 15 -6.02 26.66 15.62
CA LEU A 15 -5.69 25.34 16.18
C LEU A 15 -5.52 24.21 15.15
N LEU A 16 -5.55 24.49 13.85
CA LEU A 16 -5.40 23.45 12.81
C LEU A 16 -3.94 23.39 12.31
N PRO A 17 -3.28 22.21 12.40
CA PRO A 17 -1.97 22.00 11.78
C PRO A 17 -2.09 22.11 10.26
N ARG A 18 -1.29 22.99 9.64
CA ARG A 18 -1.23 23.11 8.18
C ARG A 18 -0.45 21.94 7.57
N LEU A 19 -1.18 20.90 7.17
CA LEU A 19 -0.68 19.87 6.26
C LEU A 19 -0.68 20.43 4.84
N THR A 20 0.50 20.82 4.33
CA THR A 20 0.69 21.15 2.91
C THR A 20 1.03 19.87 2.16
N TRP A 21 0.08 19.33 1.40
CA TRP A 21 0.40 18.39 0.33
C TRP A 21 0.79 19.18 -0.91
N ALA A 22 2.05 19.04 -1.33
CA ALA A 22 2.55 19.57 -2.59
C ALA A 22 2.17 18.60 -3.72
N SER A 23 1.11 18.92 -4.46
CA SER A 23 0.74 18.22 -5.68
C SER A 23 1.67 18.67 -6.81
N THR A 24 2.61 17.80 -7.21
CA THR A 24 3.45 18.06 -8.40
C THR A 24 2.65 17.65 -9.63
N SER A 25 2.15 18.63 -10.38
CA SER A 25 1.52 18.43 -11.68
C SER A 25 2.58 18.14 -12.74
N VAL A 26 2.56 16.94 -13.32
CA VAL A 26 3.37 16.57 -14.49
C VAL A 26 2.57 16.91 -15.75
N SER A 27 3.05 17.87 -16.54
CA SER A 27 2.52 18.16 -17.87
C SER A 27 3.13 17.20 -18.90
N PRO A 28 2.35 16.58 -19.81
CA PRO A 28 2.91 15.84 -20.93
C PRO A 28 3.12 16.78 -22.12
N ALA A 29 4.37 16.91 -22.58
CA ALA A 29 4.67 17.50 -23.88
C ALA A 29 4.45 16.44 -24.96
N ILE A 30 3.44 16.65 -25.81
CA ILE A 30 3.21 15.87 -27.03
C ILE A 30 4.04 16.54 -28.13
N SER A 31 5.16 15.92 -28.52
CA SER A 31 5.87 16.23 -29.76
C SER A 31 5.55 15.17 -30.80
N ALA A 32 4.85 15.60 -31.85
CA ALA A 32 4.64 14.84 -33.07
C ALA A 32 5.97 14.73 -33.83
N GLY A 33 6.37 13.51 -34.21
CA GLY A 33 7.55 13.23 -35.02
C GLY A 33 7.34 11.97 -35.85
N LEU A 34 7.52 12.13 -37.17
CA LEU A 34 7.24 11.21 -38.26
C LEU A 34 7.83 9.79 -38.14
N LEU A 35 7.11 8.84 -38.75
CA LEU A 35 7.52 7.48 -39.09
C LEU A 35 8.60 7.45 -40.19
N GLN A 36 9.68 6.68 -39.99
CA GLN A 36 10.22 5.75 -41.01
C GLN A 36 11.14 4.68 -40.38
N PRO A 37 11.29 3.46 -40.97
CA PRO A 37 11.74 2.26 -40.27
C PRO A 37 13.14 1.74 -40.68
N ASN A 38 13.65 0.84 -39.80
CA ASN A 38 14.49 -0.34 -40.08
C ASN A 38 15.90 -0.18 -40.70
N ARG A 39 16.95 -0.52 -39.93
CA ARG A 39 18.01 -1.46 -40.40
C ARG A 39 18.92 -1.98 -39.27
N ASN A 40 19.11 -3.29 -39.24
CA ASN A 40 20.13 -4.05 -38.49
C ASN A 40 21.56 -3.48 -38.63
N ARG A 41 22.33 -3.46 -37.51
CA ARG A 41 23.71 -3.98 -37.49
C ARG A 41 24.25 -4.20 -36.08
N SER A 42 25.10 -5.20 -36.01
CA SER A 42 25.72 -5.89 -34.87
C SER A 42 27.04 -5.23 -34.40
N PHE A 43 27.39 -5.54 -33.13
CA PHE A 43 28.73 -5.69 -32.53
C PHE A 43 29.81 -4.61 -32.74
N THR A 44 30.34 -4.08 -31.62
CA THR A 44 31.75 -4.28 -31.21
C THR A 44 31.99 -3.80 -29.77
N THR A 45 32.75 -4.63 -29.05
CA THR A 45 33.50 -4.40 -27.81
C THR A 45 34.57 -3.32 -28.02
N GLU A 46 34.82 -2.45 -27.03
CA GLU A 46 36.16 -2.20 -26.47
C GLU A 46 36.15 -1.27 -25.26
N ALA A 47 37.14 -1.49 -24.40
CA ALA A 47 37.40 -0.84 -23.13
C ALA A 47 38.40 0.32 -23.29
N ILE A 48 38.51 1.16 -22.24
CA ILE A 48 39.77 1.58 -21.56
C ILE A 48 39.67 3.02 -20.99
N ALA A 49 39.90 3.08 -19.67
CA ALA A 49 40.55 4.09 -18.82
C ALA A 49 40.04 5.54 -18.70
N GLY A 50 39.94 5.98 -17.43
CA GLY A 50 39.89 7.39 -17.03
C GLY A 50 39.49 7.62 -15.56
N THR A 51 40.34 7.27 -14.60
CA THR A 51 40.41 7.87 -13.23
C THR A 51 41.22 9.19 -13.30
N PRO A 52 41.17 10.15 -12.34
CA PRO A 52 41.14 9.90 -10.88
C PRO A 52 40.49 10.93 -9.90
N HIS A 53 40.49 10.54 -8.62
CA HIS A 53 40.52 11.29 -7.35
C HIS A 53 39.36 12.25 -6.93
N ALA A 54 38.58 11.85 -5.91
CA ALA A 54 38.49 12.55 -4.61
C ALA A 54 37.63 11.77 -3.59
N SER A 55 38.06 11.85 -2.32
CA SER A 55 37.67 11.12 -1.11
C SER A 55 36.42 11.64 -0.38
N LEU A 56 35.63 10.76 0.26
CA LEU A 56 35.24 10.87 1.69
C LEU A 56 34.39 9.67 2.20
N GLY A 57 34.83 9.04 3.29
CA GLY A 57 34.00 8.55 4.40
C GLY A 57 33.03 7.37 4.20
N SER A 58 33.45 6.16 4.60
CA SER A 58 32.54 5.06 5.01
C SER A 58 32.01 5.28 6.45
N PRO A 59 30.93 4.59 6.86
CA PRO A 59 31.18 3.41 7.70
C PRO A 59 30.28 2.20 7.43
N LYS A 60 30.87 1.01 7.63
CA LYS A 60 30.23 -0.31 7.70
C LYS A 60 29.51 -0.49 9.04
N ALA A 61 28.23 -0.88 9.01
CA ALA A 61 27.51 -1.34 10.18
C ALA A 61 27.87 -2.80 10.50
N THR A 62 28.46 -3.01 11.68
CA THR A 62 28.79 -4.33 12.23
C THR A 62 27.74 -4.70 13.27
N TRP A 63 27.20 -5.90 13.16
CA TRP A 63 26.19 -6.45 14.05
C TRP A 63 26.81 -6.78 15.42
N THR A 64 26.24 -6.22 16.51
CA THR A 64 26.57 -6.66 17.88
C THR A 64 25.42 -7.48 18.48
N ARG A 65 25.81 -8.67 18.90
CA ARG A 65 25.07 -9.74 19.57
C ARG A 65 24.70 -9.31 21.00
N VAL A 66 23.41 -9.37 21.35
CA VAL A 66 22.93 -9.22 22.73
C VAL A 66 23.18 -10.53 23.48
N ALA A 67 23.91 -10.46 24.59
CA ALA A 67 24.11 -11.57 25.51
C ALA A 67 23.06 -11.51 26.63
N SER A 68 22.28 -12.57 26.76
CA SER A 68 21.35 -12.83 27.86
C SER A 68 22.13 -13.33 29.09
N ILE A 69 21.93 -12.68 30.24
CA ILE A 69 22.42 -13.16 31.53
C ILE A 69 21.26 -13.91 32.20
N ASN A 70 21.36 -15.23 32.21
CA ASN A 70 20.58 -16.10 33.10
C ASN A 70 21.19 -16.00 34.51
N CYS A 71 20.35 -15.71 35.51
CA CYS A 71 20.73 -15.79 36.92
C CYS A 71 19.75 -16.72 37.63
N SER A 72 20.17 -17.96 37.82
CA SER A 72 19.48 -18.98 38.60
C SER A 72 20.08 -19.02 40.00
N THR A 73 19.37 -18.48 40.99
CA THR A 73 19.73 -18.61 42.41
C THR A 73 18.76 -19.55 43.11
N THR A 74 19.35 -20.59 43.67
CA THR A 74 18.76 -21.72 44.39
C THR A 74 18.07 -21.30 45.69
N SER A 75 16.82 -21.73 45.88
CA SER A 75 16.12 -21.64 47.15
C SER A 75 16.33 -22.92 47.99
N LYS A 76 16.89 -22.77 49.18
CA LYS A 76 16.74 -23.72 50.29
C LYS A 76 16.58 -22.92 51.58
N LEU A 77 15.41 -23.05 52.22
CA LEU A 77 15.22 -22.70 53.63
C LEU A 77 14.46 -23.84 54.32
N PRO A 78 14.82 -24.22 55.56
CA PRO A 78 14.24 -25.36 56.24
C PRO A 78 12.96 -24.99 57.01
N SER A 79 12.07 -25.97 57.09
CA SER A 79 10.92 -26.02 57.98
C SER A 79 11.35 -26.25 59.43
N THR A 80 10.87 -25.45 60.38
CA THR A 80 10.70 -25.89 61.77
C THR A 80 9.51 -25.18 62.40
N GLN A 81 8.72 -25.98 63.09
CA GLN A 81 7.39 -25.70 63.61
C GLN A 81 7.45 -25.39 65.11
N ARG A 82 6.43 -24.63 65.58
CA ARG A 82 5.90 -24.55 66.96
C ARG A 82 6.46 -23.41 67.84
N ARG A 83 5.62 -22.44 68.22
CA ARG A 83 4.77 -22.49 69.44
C ARG A 83 4.03 -21.16 69.69
N SER A 84 2.75 -21.34 70.03
CA SER A 84 1.71 -20.51 70.64
C SER A 84 2.05 -19.18 71.37
N GLU A 85 1.20 -18.20 71.07
CA GLU A 85 0.35 -17.41 72.01
C GLU A 85 0.83 -16.11 72.69
N ILE A 86 -0.05 -15.11 72.54
CA ILE A 86 -0.41 -13.99 73.44
C ILE A 86 0.19 -12.60 73.16
N LEU A 87 -0.75 -11.64 73.21
CA LEU A 87 -0.68 -10.19 73.41
C LEU A 87 -0.81 -9.28 72.17
N SER A 88 -2.07 -8.89 71.96
CA SER A 88 -2.56 -7.53 71.78
C SER A 88 -1.55 -6.37 71.91
N THR A 89 -1.87 -5.28 71.18
CA THR A 89 -1.20 -3.98 71.11
C THR A 89 0.00 -4.00 70.14
N LEU A 90 -0.03 -3.32 69.00
CA LEU A 90 -0.21 -1.89 68.85
C LEU A 90 -0.93 -1.59 67.52
N ASN A 91 -2.10 -0.97 67.65
CA ASN A 91 -2.67 -0.11 66.62
C ASN A 91 -1.74 1.08 66.42
N THR A 92 -0.63 0.90 65.70
CA THR A 92 0.18 2.03 65.23
C THR A 92 -0.56 2.64 64.05
N ARG A 93 -1.60 3.43 64.37
CA ARG A 93 -2.01 4.54 63.51
C ARG A 93 -0.75 5.34 63.23
N ARG A 94 -0.14 5.13 62.05
CA ARG A 94 0.89 6.02 61.54
C ARG A 94 0.20 7.29 61.09
N THR A 95 -0.12 8.16 62.04
CA THR A 95 -0.39 9.57 61.76
C THR A 95 0.95 10.23 61.49
N PHE A 96 1.46 10.05 60.26
CA PHE A 96 2.49 10.93 59.74
C PHE A 96 1.83 12.25 59.34
N SER A 97 1.70 13.15 60.29
CA SER A 97 1.48 14.56 60.01
C SER A 97 2.59 15.31 60.73
N SER A 98 3.61 15.71 59.98
CA SER A 98 4.67 16.60 60.46
C SER A 98 4.88 17.71 59.45
N THR A 99 3.81 18.44 59.14
CA THR A 99 4.00 19.89 59.02
C THR A 99 3.94 20.39 60.46
N ALA A 100 5.11 20.65 61.05
CA ALA A 100 5.17 21.39 62.30
C ALA A 100 4.30 22.64 62.11
N ARG A 101 3.37 22.92 63.03
CA ARG A 101 2.64 24.18 63.04
C ARG A 101 3.68 25.28 63.05
N GLN A 102 3.93 25.90 61.90
CA GLN A 102 4.79 27.08 61.84
C GLN A 102 4.12 28.10 62.76
N ALA A 103 4.81 28.46 63.83
CA ALA A 103 4.42 29.62 64.62
C ALA A 103 4.29 30.77 63.63
N ARG A 104 3.22 31.56 63.73
CA ARG A 104 3.04 32.74 62.90
C ARG A 104 4.25 33.63 63.11
N ASP A 105 5.17 33.64 62.14
CA ASP A 105 6.29 34.56 62.17
C ASP A 105 5.69 35.97 62.15
N HIS A 106 6.02 36.73 63.18
CA HIS A 106 5.63 38.14 63.24
C HIS A 106 6.61 38.86 62.32
N HIS A 107 6.20 39.01 61.06
CA HIS A 107 7.00 39.68 60.02
C HIS A 107 7.26 41.16 60.34
N PHE A 108 6.53 41.72 61.32
CA PHE A 108 6.58 43.12 61.70
C PHE A 108 6.73 43.30 63.22
N ASP A 109 7.77 44.06 63.63
CA ASP A 109 8.04 44.41 65.03
C ASP A 109 7.25 45.67 65.42
N THR A 110 6.08 45.45 66.02
CA THR A 110 5.16 46.51 66.41
C THR A 110 5.69 47.38 67.55
N LEU A 111 6.50 46.81 68.47
CA LEU A 111 7.04 47.53 69.62
C LEU A 111 8.11 48.53 69.18
N LYS A 112 9.07 48.08 68.35
CA LYS A 112 10.14 48.94 67.86
C LYS A 112 9.62 50.07 66.97
N PHE A 113 8.55 49.83 66.22
CA PHE A 113 7.88 50.85 65.42
C PHE A 113 7.24 51.94 66.28
N VAL A 114 6.51 51.55 67.33
CA VAL A 114 5.90 52.49 68.28
C VAL A 114 6.97 53.28 69.05
N GLN A 115 8.05 52.63 69.50
CA GLN A 115 9.16 53.32 70.18
C GLN A 115 9.83 54.37 69.29
N ARG A 116 10.00 54.09 68.00
CA ARG A 116 10.59 55.04 67.05
C ARG A 116 9.68 56.25 66.81
N LEU A 117 8.38 56.04 66.64
CA LEU A 117 7.40 57.12 66.51
C LEU A 117 7.34 58.02 67.76
N LYS A 118 7.42 57.43 68.96
CA LYS A 118 7.52 58.21 70.20
C LYS A 118 8.80 59.07 70.24
N GLY A 119 9.93 58.53 69.76
CA GLY A 119 11.20 59.26 69.66
C GLY A 119 11.16 60.45 68.70
N ASP A 120 10.32 60.35 67.65
CA ASP A 120 10.12 61.41 66.66
C ASP A 120 9.03 62.44 67.07
N GLY A 121 8.52 62.35 68.31
CA GLY A 121 7.61 63.35 68.90
C GLY A 121 6.12 63.04 68.80
N PHE A 122 5.73 61.83 68.40
CA PHE A 122 4.32 61.39 68.39
C PHE A 122 3.86 60.96 69.79
N THR A 123 2.59 61.20 70.11
CA THR A 123 2.00 60.66 71.34
C THR A 123 1.87 59.15 71.26
N GLU A 124 1.90 58.48 72.41
CA GLU A 124 1.79 57.01 72.47
C GLU A 124 0.53 56.48 71.78
N GLU A 125 -0.60 57.15 71.98
CA GLU A 125 -1.88 56.78 71.39
C GLU A 125 -1.87 56.91 69.86
N GLN A 126 -1.24 57.96 69.32
CA GLN A 126 -1.09 58.17 67.88
C GLN A 126 -0.16 57.14 67.25
N ALA A 127 0.97 56.85 67.90
CA ALA A 127 1.93 55.85 67.44
C ALA A 127 1.31 54.45 67.39
N VAL A 128 0.51 54.09 68.40
CA VAL A 128 -0.24 52.82 68.45
C VAL A 128 -1.34 52.77 67.39
N ALA A 129 -2.04 53.87 67.13
CA ALA A 129 -3.07 53.93 66.09
C ALA A 129 -2.47 53.75 64.68
N MET A 130 -1.38 54.44 64.37
CA MET A 130 -0.67 54.28 63.08
C MET A 130 -0.12 52.87 62.89
N MET A 131 0.41 52.26 63.96
CA MET A 131 0.91 50.89 63.93
C MET A 131 -0.19 49.88 63.54
N LYS A 132 -1.41 50.05 64.07
CA LYS A 132 -2.54 49.17 63.73
C LYS A 132 -2.91 49.26 62.26
N VAL A 133 -3.03 50.48 61.73
CA VAL A 133 -3.34 50.69 60.30
C VAL A 133 -2.26 50.09 59.39
N LEU A 134 -0.98 50.26 59.74
CA LEU A 134 0.11 49.69 58.96
C LEU A 134 0.12 48.16 59.04
N SER A 135 -0.18 47.59 60.20
CA SER A 135 -0.31 46.14 60.38
C SER A 135 -1.40 45.57 59.46
N ASP A 136 -2.53 46.25 59.33
CA ASP A 136 -3.63 45.82 58.46
C ASP A 136 -3.23 45.86 56.97
N VAL A 137 -2.56 46.92 56.52
CA VAL A 137 -2.09 47.06 55.13
C VAL A 137 -1.00 46.03 54.80
N ILE A 138 -0.07 45.76 55.73
CA ILE A 138 0.98 44.75 55.54
C ILE A 138 0.37 43.35 55.49
N GLU A 139 -0.58 43.04 56.38
CA GLU A 139 -1.26 41.74 56.39
C GLU A 139 -2.02 41.51 55.07
N GLU A 140 -2.76 42.52 54.58
CA GLU A 140 -3.43 42.46 53.28
C GLU A 140 -2.44 42.27 52.11
N SER A 141 -1.31 42.97 52.14
CA SER A 141 -0.25 42.86 51.12
C SER A 141 0.40 41.47 51.11
N ILE A 142 0.75 40.92 52.28
CA ILE A 142 1.33 39.58 52.40
C ILE A 142 0.34 38.51 51.94
N GLN A 143 -0.94 38.63 52.29
CA GLN A 143 -1.97 37.70 51.82
C GLN A 143 -2.14 37.76 50.30
N ASN A 144 -2.12 38.95 49.70
CA ASN A 144 -2.21 39.11 48.25
C ASN A 144 -0.99 38.51 47.52
N LEU A 145 0.22 38.72 48.03
CA LEU A 145 1.44 38.12 47.47
C LEU A 145 1.44 36.60 47.61
N THR A 146 1.15 36.10 48.81
CA THR A 146 1.16 34.66 49.11
C THR A 146 0.11 33.91 48.27
N ARG A 147 -1.01 34.55 47.91
CA ARG A 147 -2.04 33.96 47.04
C ARG A 147 -1.53 33.61 45.64
N THR A 148 -0.53 34.34 45.13
CA THR A 148 0.03 34.13 43.79
C THR A 148 1.33 33.31 43.80
N MET A 149 1.91 33.11 44.97
CA MET A 149 3.14 32.34 45.15
C MET A 149 2.84 30.86 45.34
N VAL A 150 3.80 30.01 44.95
CA VAL A 150 3.72 28.56 45.10
C VAL A 150 4.86 28.12 46.01
N LEU A 151 4.58 27.17 46.92
CA LEU A 151 5.62 26.59 47.75
C LEU A 151 6.62 25.81 46.88
N ARG A 152 7.91 25.91 47.20
CA ARG A 152 8.96 25.19 46.45
C ARG A 152 8.74 23.68 46.46
N GLU A 153 8.25 23.14 47.58
CA GLU A 153 7.88 21.73 47.69
C GLU A 153 6.81 21.31 46.68
N ASP A 154 5.76 22.12 46.51
CA ASP A 154 4.68 21.85 45.55
C ASP A 154 5.17 22.00 44.10
N GLN A 155 6.01 23.00 43.84
CA GLN A 155 6.63 23.18 42.52
C GLN A 155 7.54 21.99 42.15
N GLU A 156 8.35 21.51 43.09
CA GLU A 156 9.24 20.35 42.89
C GLU A 156 8.44 19.07 42.68
N ARG A 157 7.36 18.86 43.45
CA ARG A 157 6.44 17.74 43.28
C ARG A 157 5.77 17.75 41.91
N ALA A 158 5.22 18.89 41.49
CA ALA A 158 4.59 19.04 40.18
C ALA A 158 5.60 18.76 39.04
N THR A 159 6.82 19.27 39.17
CA THR A 159 7.91 19.03 38.21
C THR A 159 8.30 17.55 38.17
N TYR A 160 8.35 16.87 39.32
CA TYR A 160 8.66 15.46 39.39
C TYR A 160 7.60 14.60 38.70
N THR A 161 6.31 14.83 39.00
CA THR A 161 5.19 14.15 38.35
C THR A 161 5.25 14.35 36.84
N GLN A 162 5.45 15.58 36.38
CA GLN A 162 5.58 15.89 34.96
C GLN A 162 6.72 15.11 34.29
N LYS A 163 7.87 14.97 34.95
CA LYS A 163 9.01 14.19 34.42
C LYS A 163 8.69 12.70 34.33
N VAL A 164 8.00 12.14 35.33
CA VAL A 164 7.57 10.73 35.31
C VAL A 164 6.56 10.51 34.19
N ASP A 165 5.60 11.41 34.02
CA ASP A 165 4.60 11.33 32.95
C ASP A 165 5.25 11.40 31.57
N PHE A 166 6.21 12.31 31.36
CA PHE A 166 6.96 12.37 30.10
C PHE A 166 7.79 11.10 29.85
N ALA A 167 8.40 10.53 30.88
CA ALA A 167 9.13 9.27 30.73
C ALA A 167 8.19 8.12 30.33
N LYS A 168 7.00 8.07 30.93
CA LYS A 168 5.97 7.08 30.61
C LYS A 168 5.44 7.25 29.19
N LEU A 169 5.04 8.48 28.80
CA LEU A 169 4.57 8.79 27.46
C LEU A 169 5.61 8.45 26.39
N ARG A 170 6.89 8.74 26.68
CA ARG A 170 7.98 8.37 25.77
C ARG A 170 8.10 6.85 25.61
N SER A 171 8.00 6.09 26.70
CA SER A 171 8.05 4.64 26.65
C SER A 171 6.87 4.05 25.88
N GLU A 172 5.66 4.58 26.10
CA GLU A 172 4.46 4.17 25.37
C GLU A 172 4.56 4.52 23.89
N LEU A 173 5.04 5.72 23.54
CA LEU A 173 5.25 6.15 22.17
C LEU A 173 6.25 5.25 21.44
N LEU A 174 7.40 4.96 22.05
CA LEU A 174 8.42 4.09 21.45
C LEU A 174 7.89 2.66 21.25
N THR A 175 7.09 2.17 22.20
CA THR A 175 6.48 0.84 22.08
C THR A 175 5.45 0.82 20.97
N ALA A 176 4.55 1.83 20.91
CA ALA A 176 3.55 1.96 19.86
C ALA A 176 4.19 2.06 18.48
N ASP A 177 5.18 2.95 18.30
CA ASP A 177 5.93 3.12 17.05
C ASP A 177 6.61 1.83 16.60
N SER A 178 7.30 1.14 17.52
CA SER A 178 7.92 -0.15 17.20
C SER A 178 6.89 -1.20 16.80
N THR A 179 5.73 -1.25 17.46
CA THR A 179 4.67 -2.22 17.12
C THR A 179 4.04 -1.91 15.76
N GLU A 180 3.72 -0.65 15.49
CA GLU A 180 3.12 -0.21 14.22
C GLU A 180 4.09 -0.42 13.05
N SER A 181 5.36 -0.09 13.24
CA SER A 181 6.41 -0.34 12.25
C SER A 181 6.55 -1.83 11.94
N SER A 182 6.54 -2.69 12.97
CA SER A 182 6.60 -4.14 12.79
C SER A 182 5.37 -4.70 12.05
N LEU A 183 4.17 -4.20 12.36
CA LEU A 183 2.92 -4.61 11.72
C LEU A 183 2.91 -4.19 10.26
N THR A 184 3.30 -2.94 9.98
CA THR A 184 3.38 -2.39 8.62
C THR A 184 4.41 -3.16 7.79
N ARG A 185 5.56 -3.51 8.37
CA ARG A 185 6.56 -4.34 7.69
C ARG A 185 6.02 -5.74 7.39
N ALA A 186 5.36 -6.38 8.35
CA ALA A 186 4.77 -7.70 8.17
C ALA A 186 3.66 -7.70 7.09
N SER A 187 2.81 -6.67 7.06
CA SER A 187 1.78 -6.53 6.03
C SER A 187 2.40 -6.28 4.66
N HIS A 188 3.46 -5.47 4.57
CA HIS A 188 4.18 -5.23 3.33
C HIS A 188 4.84 -6.51 2.78
N GLU A 189 5.52 -7.28 3.63
CA GLU A 189 6.12 -8.57 3.25
C GLU A 189 5.04 -9.56 2.79
N ARG A 190 3.90 -9.63 3.50
CA ARG A 190 2.76 -10.45 3.10
C ARG A 190 2.21 -10.05 1.72
N LEU A 191 1.94 -8.77 1.49
CA LEU A 191 1.43 -8.26 0.21
C LEU A 191 2.42 -8.52 -0.93
N THR A 192 3.71 -8.38 -0.67
CA THR A 192 4.76 -8.70 -1.64
C THR A 192 4.76 -10.18 -2.01
N ASN A 193 4.56 -11.07 -1.03
CA ASN A 193 4.43 -12.51 -1.27
C ASN A 193 3.15 -12.87 -2.05
N GLU A 194 2.03 -12.20 -1.75
CA GLU A 194 0.79 -12.38 -2.50
C GLU A 194 0.92 -11.88 -3.94
N LEU A 195 1.61 -10.76 -4.16
CA LEU A 195 1.89 -10.21 -5.49
C LEU A 195 2.76 -11.15 -6.33
N THR A 196 3.83 -11.69 -5.76
CA THR A 196 4.69 -12.66 -6.47
C THR A 196 3.95 -13.94 -6.83
N LYS A 197 3.11 -14.46 -5.92
CA LYS A 197 2.25 -15.62 -6.16
C LYS A 197 1.17 -15.35 -7.23
N LEU A 198 0.58 -14.17 -7.24
CA LEU A 198 -0.39 -13.79 -8.27
C LEU A 198 0.31 -13.65 -9.63
N ASN A 199 1.50 -13.05 -9.66
CA ASN A 199 2.29 -12.90 -10.88
C ASN A 199 2.65 -14.27 -11.48
N SER A 200 3.10 -15.23 -10.65
CA SER A 200 3.41 -16.57 -11.13
C SER A 200 2.17 -17.28 -11.69
N ARG A 201 1.05 -17.24 -10.97
CA ARG A 201 -0.23 -17.82 -11.43
C ARG A 201 -0.70 -17.22 -12.75
N LEU A 202 -0.60 -15.90 -12.89
CA LEU A 202 -0.98 -15.19 -14.10
C LEU A 202 -0.08 -15.62 -15.28
N ARG A 203 1.23 -15.73 -15.06
CA ARG A 203 2.16 -16.25 -16.07
C ARG A 203 1.81 -17.67 -16.50
N ASP A 204 1.51 -18.54 -15.54
CA ASP A 204 1.12 -19.93 -15.82
C ASP A 204 -0.19 -19.99 -16.62
N GLU A 205 -1.16 -19.14 -16.28
CA GLU A 205 -2.44 -19.05 -17.01
C GLU A 205 -2.25 -18.52 -18.44
N ILE A 206 -1.40 -17.50 -18.62
CA ILE A 206 -1.04 -17.00 -19.95
C ILE A 206 -0.35 -18.08 -20.77
N GLN A 207 0.59 -18.82 -20.19
CA GLN A 207 1.29 -19.89 -20.91
C GLN A 207 0.33 -21.02 -21.28
N ARG A 208 -0.58 -21.40 -20.37
CA ARG A 208 -1.60 -22.44 -20.63
C ARG A 208 -2.57 -22.00 -21.72
N THR A 209 -3.11 -20.78 -21.64
CA THR A 209 -4.01 -20.24 -22.67
C THR A 209 -3.31 -20.10 -24.01
N GLN A 210 -2.05 -19.64 -24.04
CA GLN A 210 -1.24 -19.58 -25.25
C GLN A 210 -1.01 -20.96 -25.87
N ALA A 211 -0.71 -21.98 -25.05
CA ALA A 211 -0.56 -23.35 -25.52
C ALA A 211 -1.89 -23.91 -26.07
N SER A 212 -3.01 -23.63 -25.40
CA SER A 212 -4.35 -24.00 -25.84
C SER A 212 -4.70 -23.38 -27.19
N VAL A 213 -4.45 -22.09 -27.38
CA VAL A 213 -4.71 -21.38 -28.65
C VAL A 213 -3.82 -21.92 -29.76
N ARG A 214 -2.54 -22.22 -29.47
CA ARG A 214 -1.64 -22.83 -30.47
C ARG A 214 -2.13 -24.22 -30.88
N LEU A 215 -2.59 -25.03 -29.94
CA LEU A 215 -3.17 -26.34 -30.24
C LEU A 215 -4.44 -26.20 -31.09
N ASP A 216 -5.35 -25.32 -30.70
CA ASP A 216 -6.59 -25.05 -31.41
C ASP A 216 -6.33 -24.65 -32.87
N LEU A 217 -5.42 -23.69 -33.10
CA LEU A 217 -5.02 -23.29 -34.44
C LEU A 217 -4.37 -24.42 -35.25
N ASN A 218 -3.61 -25.30 -34.60
CA ASN A 218 -2.99 -26.44 -35.28
C ASN A 218 -4.02 -27.50 -35.67
N LEU A 219 -4.99 -27.78 -34.78
CA LEU A 219 -6.10 -28.69 -35.08
C LEU A 219 -6.98 -28.11 -36.19
N GLU A 220 -7.27 -26.82 -36.16
CA GLU A 220 -8.06 -26.14 -37.18
C GLU A 220 -7.35 -26.13 -38.54
N LYS A 221 -6.03 -25.91 -38.57
CA LYS A 221 -5.23 -26.08 -39.80
C LYS A 221 -5.28 -27.52 -40.32
N GLY A 222 -5.22 -28.51 -39.42
CA GLY A 222 -5.39 -29.91 -39.76
C GLY A 222 -6.76 -30.19 -40.39
N ARG A 223 -7.83 -29.65 -39.78
CA ARG A 223 -9.20 -29.76 -40.28
C ARG A 223 -9.37 -29.12 -41.66
N ILE A 224 -8.88 -27.90 -41.85
CA ILE A 224 -8.92 -27.21 -43.16
C ILE A 224 -8.18 -28.02 -44.21
N ARG A 225 -7.03 -28.61 -43.88
CA ARG A 225 -6.27 -29.46 -44.81
C ARG A 225 -7.04 -30.72 -45.17
N GLU A 226 -7.68 -31.38 -44.21
CA GLU A 226 -8.48 -32.58 -44.45
C GLU A 226 -9.71 -32.24 -45.32
N GLU A 227 -10.42 -31.16 -45.01
CA GLU A 227 -11.55 -30.68 -45.81
C GLU A 227 -11.13 -30.32 -47.25
N ALA A 228 -9.97 -29.67 -47.42
CA ALA A 228 -9.42 -29.37 -48.73
C ALA A 228 -9.08 -30.64 -49.51
N ASN A 229 -8.50 -31.67 -48.87
CA ASN A 229 -8.19 -32.94 -49.51
C ASN A 229 -9.47 -33.71 -49.91
N VAL A 230 -10.50 -33.68 -49.06
CA VAL A 230 -11.83 -34.23 -49.38
C VAL A 230 -12.43 -33.53 -50.61
N GLN A 231 -12.31 -32.20 -50.69
CA GLN A 231 -12.75 -31.46 -51.87
C GLN A 231 -11.93 -31.82 -53.11
N GLU A 232 -10.62 -31.97 -52.99
CA GLU A 232 -9.74 -32.39 -54.08
C GLU A 232 -10.11 -33.77 -54.62
N LEU A 233 -10.43 -34.74 -53.73
CA LEU A 233 -10.89 -36.06 -54.12
C LEU A 233 -12.23 -36.01 -54.86
N LYS A 234 -13.19 -35.21 -54.38
CA LYS A 234 -14.48 -35.01 -55.07
C LYS A 234 -14.30 -34.41 -56.46
N ILE A 235 -13.39 -33.44 -56.60
CA ILE A 235 -13.06 -32.85 -57.90
C ILE A 235 -12.50 -33.92 -58.83
N LYS A 236 -11.53 -34.72 -58.38
CA LYS A 236 -10.96 -35.81 -59.18
C LYS A 236 -12.00 -36.86 -59.59
N GLU A 237 -12.89 -37.25 -58.68
CA GLU A 237 -13.99 -38.15 -59.00
C GLU A 237 -14.88 -37.56 -60.09
N THR A 238 -15.27 -36.28 -59.98
CA THR A 238 -16.07 -35.61 -61.01
C THR A 238 -15.33 -35.45 -62.33
N GLU A 239 -14.02 -35.20 -62.30
CA GLU A 239 -13.16 -35.10 -63.49
C GLU A 239 -13.13 -36.45 -64.22
N THR A 240 -12.89 -37.56 -63.51
CA THR A 240 -12.93 -38.90 -64.11
C THR A 240 -14.30 -39.25 -64.67
N ARG A 241 -15.39 -38.82 -64.03
CA ARG A 241 -16.75 -39.00 -64.53
C ARG A 241 -16.98 -38.21 -65.82
N ILE A 242 -16.52 -36.96 -65.89
CA ILE A 242 -16.59 -36.15 -67.11
C ILE A 242 -15.79 -36.79 -68.24
N GLU A 243 -14.60 -37.32 -67.98
CA GLU A 243 -13.80 -38.03 -68.98
C GLU A 243 -14.53 -39.28 -69.51
N GLN A 244 -15.14 -40.07 -68.62
CA GLN A 244 -15.96 -41.22 -69.00
C GLN A 244 -17.17 -40.80 -69.85
N GLU A 245 -17.92 -39.79 -69.42
CA GLU A 245 -19.06 -39.26 -70.18
C GLU A 245 -18.61 -38.72 -71.55
N THR A 246 -17.43 -38.10 -71.63
CA THR A 246 -16.83 -37.61 -72.88
C THR A 246 -16.42 -38.75 -73.82
N ALA A 247 -15.84 -39.84 -73.28
CA ALA A 247 -15.50 -41.04 -74.05
C ALA A 247 -16.77 -41.70 -74.62
N VAL A 248 -17.83 -41.80 -73.82
CA VAL A 248 -19.14 -42.30 -74.27
C VAL A 248 -19.76 -41.40 -75.34
N LEU A 249 -19.68 -40.08 -75.17
CA LEU A 249 -20.13 -39.11 -76.19
C LEU A 249 -19.35 -39.26 -77.50
N ARG A 250 -18.04 -39.49 -77.42
CA ARG A 250 -17.18 -39.73 -78.58
C ARG A 250 -17.55 -41.02 -79.31
N GLU A 251 -17.77 -42.11 -78.60
CA GLU A 251 -18.23 -43.38 -79.17
C GLU A 251 -19.58 -43.21 -79.90
N LYS A 252 -20.54 -42.55 -79.25
CA LYS A 252 -21.84 -42.23 -79.87
C LYS A 252 -21.67 -41.37 -81.12
N LEU A 253 -20.76 -40.38 -81.10
CA LEU A 253 -20.46 -39.55 -82.27
C LEU A 253 -19.87 -40.38 -83.43
N GLU A 254 -18.94 -41.28 -83.14
CA GLU A 254 -18.34 -42.18 -84.13
C GLU A 254 -19.38 -43.15 -84.72
N ALA A 255 -20.28 -43.69 -83.89
CA ALA A 255 -21.40 -44.51 -84.34
C ALA A 255 -22.39 -43.72 -85.23
N VAL A 256 -22.74 -42.48 -84.85
CA VAL A 256 -23.58 -41.60 -85.67
C VAL A 256 -22.91 -41.30 -87.01
N LYS A 257 -21.60 -40.97 -87.01
CA LYS A 257 -20.84 -40.77 -88.25
C LYS A 257 -20.89 -41.99 -89.16
N PHE A 258 -20.69 -43.19 -88.63
CA PHE A 258 -20.75 -44.43 -89.41
C PHE A 258 -22.16 -44.68 -89.98
N SER A 259 -23.20 -44.48 -89.18
CA SER A 259 -24.60 -44.59 -89.63
C SER A 259 -24.90 -43.59 -90.76
N THR A 260 -24.48 -42.34 -90.63
CA THR A 260 -24.65 -41.33 -91.69
C THR A 260 -23.89 -41.70 -92.96
N LEU A 261 -22.66 -42.20 -92.85
CA LEU A 261 -21.88 -42.68 -94.00
C LEU A 261 -22.56 -43.88 -94.68
N GLN A 262 -23.14 -44.80 -93.90
CA GLN A 262 -23.87 -45.95 -94.45
C GLN A 262 -25.13 -45.50 -95.21
N TRP A 263 -25.92 -44.59 -94.64
CA TRP A 263 -27.06 -43.98 -95.32
C TRP A 263 -26.64 -43.23 -96.59
N LEU A 264 -25.56 -42.47 -96.55
CA LEU A 264 -25.01 -41.77 -97.70
C LEU A 264 -24.63 -42.75 -98.82
N MET A 265 -23.91 -43.84 -98.49
CA MET A 265 -23.58 -44.90 -99.45
C MET A 265 -24.84 -45.56 -100.02
N GLY A 266 -25.85 -45.82 -99.19
CA GLY A 266 -27.15 -46.35 -99.63
C GLY A 266 -27.87 -45.43 -100.62
N VAL A 267 -27.91 -44.13 -100.33
CA VAL A 267 -28.54 -43.12 -101.19
C VAL A 267 -27.77 -42.97 -102.50
N CYS A 268 -26.44 -42.83 -102.46
CA CYS A 268 -25.60 -42.74 -103.67
C CYS A 268 -25.70 -43.99 -104.54
N THR A 269 -25.73 -45.18 -103.94
CA THR A 269 -25.89 -46.43 -104.68
C THR A 269 -27.31 -46.55 -105.26
N GLY A 270 -28.33 -46.12 -104.52
CA GLY A 270 -29.72 -46.09 -104.98
C GLY A 270 -29.94 -45.12 -106.14
N THR A 271 -29.38 -43.90 -106.07
CA THR A 271 -29.45 -42.93 -107.18
C THR A 271 -28.66 -43.41 -108.40
N ALA A 272 -27.48 -44.00 -108.22
CA ALA A 272 -26.73 -44.61 -109.31
C ALA A 272 -27.50 -45.78 -109.96
N ALA A 273 -28.15 -46.63 -109.18
CA ALA A 273 -28.99 -47.72 -109.69
C ALA A 273 -30.21 -47.21 -110.46
N LEU A 274 -30.87 -46.14 -109.98
CA LEU A 274 -31.97 -45.49 -110.70
C LEU A 274 -31.49 -44.85 -112.01
N MET A 275 -30.34 -44.16 -112.01
CA MET A 275 -29.75 -43.59 -113.23
C MET A 275 -29.43 -44.67 -114.26
N LEU A 276 -28.85 -45.80 -113.84
CA LEU A 276 -28.63 -46.96 -114.70
C LEU A 276 -29.96 -47.58 -115.18
N GLY A 277 -30.97 -47.64 -114.31
CA GLY A 277 -32.31 -48.13 -114.66
C GLY A 277 -33.00 -47.27 -115.71
N VAL A 278 -32.95 -45.94 -115.58
CA VAL A 278 -33.49 -44.99 -116.57
C VAL A 278 -32.69 -45.05 -117.87
N TRP A 279 -31.36 -45.11 -117.81
CA TRP A 279 -30.52 -45.29 -119.01
C TRP A 279 -30.89 -46.55 -119.78
N ARG A 280 -31.19 -47.65 -119.07
CA ARG A 280 -31.66 -48.89 -119.66
C ARG A 280 -33.07 -48.82 -120.24
N LEU A 281 -33.95 -47.94 -119.75
CA LEU A 281 -35.32 -47.77 -120.26
C LEU A 281 -35.37 -46.82 -121.46
N LEU A 282 -34.38 -45.94 -121.61
CA LEU A 282 -34.29 -44.93 -122.68
C LEU A 282 -33.55 -45.44 -123.94
N MET A 283 -32.73 -46.49 -123.81
CA MET A 283 -32.09 -47.24 -124.90
C MET A 283 -32.95 -48.42 -125.33
#